data_AF-A0A0B6YLP2-F1
#
_entry.id   AF-A0A0B6YLP2-F1
#
_cell.length_a   1.000
_cell.length_b   1.000
_cell.length_c   1.000
_cell.angle_alpha   90.00
_cell.angle_beta   90.00
_cell.angle_gamma   90.00
#
_symmetry.space_group_name_H-M   'P 1'
#
loop_
_entity.id
_entity.type
_entity.pdbx_description
1 polymer ?
#
loop_
_entity_poly.entity_id
_entity_poly.type
_entity_poly.pdbx_seq_one_letter_code
_entity_poly.pdbx_strand_id
1 'polypeptide(L)'
;AEECAFHYDNNEDLIYSKIVRDEHRVLWRPGCWTSNFDQLMLVLESLANWAGVVDELEFARRLHVWTAQGLQVVRDSPGFVTSETIRKVIVHPDFCTDPHRTSRVVLHGSTQNGGPSSPQLKDCSSSP
;
A
#
# COMPACT_ATOMS: atom_id res chain seq x y z
N ALA A 1 11.02 22.93 -15.39
CA ALA A 1 12.31 23.43 -14.88
C ALA A 1 12.18 24.84 -14.30
N GLU A 2 11.36 25.73 -14.87
CA GLU A 2 11.17 27.11 -14.36
C GLU A 2 10.46 27.20 -12.99
N GLU A 3 9.43 26.40 -12.74
CA GLU A 3 8.67 26.45 -11.48
C GLU A 3 9.56 26.14 -10.25
N CYS A 4 10.38 25.09 -10.34
CA CYS A 4 11.29 24.75 -9.25
C CYS A 4 12.35 25.84 -9.02
N ALA A 5 12.88 26.44 -10.09
CA ALA A 5 13.85 27.53 -9.96
C ALA A 5 13.22 28.83 -9.40
N PHE A 6 11.90 29.01 -9.58
CA PHE A 6 11.17 30.15 -9.03
C PHE A 6 10.84 30.00 -7.54
N HIS A 7 10.49 28.78 -7.10
CA HIS A 7 10.07 28.53 -5.71
C HIS A 7 11.20 28.04 -4.79
N TYR A 8 12.29 27.54 -5.34
CA TYR A 8 13.42 27.04 -4.58
C TYR A 8 14.67 27.82 -4.99
N ASP A 9 15.09 28.74 -4.12
CA ASP A 9 16.15 29.73 -4.36
C ASP A 9 17.49 29.11 -4.81
N ASN A 10 17.79 27.88 -4.40
CA ASN A 10 18.98 27.14 -4.80
C ASN A 10 18.68 25.65 -5.01
N ASN A 11 18.94 25.16 -6.21
CA ASN A 11 18.87 23.72 -6.52
C ASN A 11 19.85 22.87 -5.67
N GLU A 12 20.90 23.49 -5.11
CA GLU A 12 21.84 22.82 -4.19
C GLU A 12 21.23 22.47 -2.82
N ASP A 13 20.05 22.99 -2.50
CA ASP A 13 19.32 22.63 -1.28
C ASP A 13 18.31 21.49 -1.51
N LEU A 14 17.96 21.22 -2.78
CA LEU A 14 17.05 20.13 -3.18
C LEU A 14 17.77 18.79 -3.38
N ILE A 15 18.64 18.41 -2.43
CA ILE A 15 19.37 17.14 -2.49
C ILE A 15 18.72 16.15 -1.52
N TYR A 16 18.58 14.88 -1.92
CA TYR A 16 18.00 13.83 -1.08
C TYR A 16 18.65 13.70 0.31
N SER A 17 19.95 14.01 0.44
CA SER A 17 20.68 13.98 1.71
C SER A 17 20.21 15.03 2.72
N LYS A 18 19.57 16.11 2.26
CA LYS A 18 19.03 17.20 3.10
C LYS A 18 17.56 16.96 3.49
N ILE A 19 16.93 15.88 3.01
CA ILE A 19 15.55 15.56 3.39
C ILE A 19 15.51 15.15 4.86
N VAL A 20 14.70 15.87 5.65
CA VAL A 20 14.42 15.53 7.04
C VAL A 20 13.78 14.14 7.13
N ARG A 21 14.36 13.27 7.96
CA ARG A 21 13.87 11.92 8.25
C ARG A 21 12.97 11.95 9.47
N ASP A 22 11.75 12.46 9.29
CA ASP A 22 10.71 12.45 10.31
C ASP A 22 10.08 11.06 10.51
N GLU A 23 9.22 10.92 11.52
CA GLU A 23 8.53 9.67 11.87
C GLU A 23 7.71 9.07 10.71
N HIS A 24 7.24 9.89 9.79
CA HIS A 24 6.51 9.41 8.63
C HIS A 24 7.48 8.95 7.54
N ARG A 25 8.48 9.75 7.20
CA ARG A 25 9.40 9.49 6.07
C ARG A 25 10.40 8.38 6.33
N VAL A 26 10.71 8.08 7.60
CA VAL A 26 11.70 7.05 7.98
C VAL A 26 11.34 5.66 7.44
N LEU A 27 10.06 5.41 7.18
CA LEU A 27 9.53 4.15 6.68
C LEU A 27 9.97 3.81 5.24
N TRP A 28 10.36 4.82 4.45
CA TRP A 28 10.75 4.65 3.05
C TRP A 28 12.19 5.08 2.83
N ARG A 29 12.87 4.53 1.83
CA ARG A 29 14.20 5.02 1.44
C ARG A 29 14.08 6.40 0.79
N PRO A 30 15.06 7.31 0.95
CA PRO A 30 15.07 8.57 0.23
C PRO A 30 14.94 8.34 -1.28
N GLY A 31 13.98 9.02 -1.92
CA GLY A 31 13.67 8.84 -3.35
C GLY A 31 12.66 7.75 -3.68
N CYS A 32 12.29 6.88 -2.73
CA CYS A 32 11.18 5.96 -2.90
C CYS A 32 9.83 6.66 -2.67
N TRP A 33 8.79 6.12 -3.30
CA TRP A 33 7.42 6.56 -3.10
C TRP A 33 6.83 5.96 -1.81
N THR A 34 5.66 6.44 -1.41
CA THR A 34 4.92 5.92 -0.27
C THR A 34 4.01 4.77 -0.68
N SER A 35 3.46 4.06 0.31
CA SER A 35 2.46 3.01 0.12
C SER A 35 1.23 3.44 -0.70
N ASN A 36 0.90 4.74 -0.70
CA ASN A 36 -0.23 5.26 -1.47
C ASN A 36 0.04 5.19 -2.97
N PHE A 37 1.29 5.45 -3.39
CA PHE A 37 1.68 5.32 -4.79
C PHE A 37 1.66 3.85 -5.22
N ASP A 38 2.17 2.96 -4.39
CA ASP A 38 2.11 1.53 -4.68
C ASP A 38 0.67 1.04 -4.87
N GLN A 39 -0.23 1.41 -3.96
CA GLN A 39 -1.65 1.04 -4.07
C GLN A 39 -2.31 1.65 -5.32
N LEU A 40 -1.96 2.89 -5.69
CA LEU A 40 -2.39 3.49 -6.95
C LEU A 40 -1.92 2.65 -8.14
N MET A 41 -0.65 2.23 -8.16
CA MET A 41 -0.10 1.40 -9.22
C MET A 41 -0.83 0.06 -9.34
N LEU A 42 -1.20 -0.57 -8.22
CA LEU A 42 -2.00 -1.80 -8.23
C LEU A 42 -3.39 -1.59 -8.86
N VAL A 43 -4.04 -0.45 -8.59
CA VAL A 43 -5.34 -0.11 -9.22
C VAL A 43 -5.16 0.13 -10.72
N LEU A 44 -4.13 0.89 -11.11
CA LEU A 44 -3.85 1.17 -12.53
C LEU A 44 -3.53 -0.10 -13.31
N GLU A 45 -2.81 -1.05 -12.70
CA GLU A 45 -2.53 -2.34 -13.32
C GLU A 45 -3.82 -3.16 -13.51
N SER A 46 -4.71 -3.18 -12.52
CA SER A 46 -6.02 -3.84 -12.67
C SER A 46 -6.84 -3.21 -13.79
N LEU A 47 -6.93 -1.87 -13.84
CA LEU A 47 -7.61 -1.16 -14.93
C LEU A 47 -7.03 -1.51 -16.31
N ALA A 48 -5.70 -1.57 -16.42
CA ALA A 48 -5.03 -1.92 -17.67
C ALA A 48 -5.34 -3.37 -18.10
N ASN A 49 -5.41 -4.31 -17.15
CA ASN A 49 -5.70 -5.71 -17.42
C ASN A 49 -7.16 -5.97 -17.79
N TRP A 50 -8.09 -5.15 -17.28
CA TRP A 50 -9.54 -5.34 -17.44
C TRP A 50 -10.20 -4.25 -18.30
N ALA A 51 -9.48 -3.73 -19.29
CA ALA A 51 -10.00 -2.79 -20.29
C ALA A 51 -10.71 -1.56 -19.67
N GLY A 52 -10.19 -1.04 -18.56
CA GLY A 52 -10.71 0.13 -17.85
C GLY A 52 -11.74 -0.19 -16.75
N VAL A 53 -12.01 -1.46 -16.47
CA VAL A 53 -12.82 -1.89 -15.31
C VAL A 53 -11.89 -2.30 -14.18
N VAL A 54 -12.27 -2.07 -12.93
CA VAL A 54 -11.52 -2.60 -11.78
C VAL A 54 -12.13 -3.93 -11.39
N ASP A 55 -11.33 -4.99 -11.36
CA ASP A 55 -11.71 -6.26 -10.72
C ASP A 55 -11.30 -6.19 -9.25
N GLU A 56 -12.28 -6.10 -8.34
CA GLU A 56 -12.02 -5.94 -6.91
C GLU A 56 -11.35 -7.17 -6.30
N LEU A 57 -11.61 -8.36 -6.85
CA LEU A 57 -11.03 -9.61 -6.37
C LEU A 57 -9.57 -9.75 -6.81
N GLU A 58 -9.27 -9.38 -8.06
CA GLU A 58 -7.89 -9.29 -8.54
C GLU A 58 -7.12 -8.25 -7.73
N PHE A 59 -7.68 -7.05 -7.52
CA PHE A 59 -7.07 -6.02 -6.70
C PHE A 59 -6.80 -6.51 -5.28
N ALA A 60 -7.76 -7.18 -4.63
CA ALA A 60 -7.59 -7.73 -3.29
C ALA A 60 -6.42 -8.72 -3.20
N ARG A 61 -6.31 -9.64 -4.16
CA ARG A 61 -5.19 -10.59 -4.24
C ARG A 61 -3.86 -9.89 -4.46
N ARG A 62 -3.81 -8.92 -5.37
CA ARG A 62 -2.60 -8.12 -5.63
C ARG A 62 -2.16 -7.34 -4.40
N LEU A 63 -3.10 -6.71 -3.70
CA LEU A 63 -2.83 -5.99 -2.47
C LEU A 63 -2.25 -6.92 -1.39
N HIS A 64 -2.80 -8.13 -1.26
CA HIS A 64 -2.27 -9.15 -0.34
C HIS A 64 -0.86 -9.63 -0.73
N VAL A 65 -0.58 -9.83 -2.02
CA VAL A 65 0.77 -10.20 -2.49
C VAL A 65 1.76 -9.05 -2.28
N TRP A 66 1.35 -7.81 -2.54
CA TRP A 66 2.20 -6.63 -2.39
C TRP A 66 2.69 -6.42 -0.94
N THR A 67 1.88 -6.74 0.08
CA THR A 67 2.36 -6.63 1.47
C THR A 67 3.51 -7.59 1.78
N ALA A 68 3.55 -8.74 1.13
CA ALA A 68 4.63 -9.71 1.29
C ALA A 68 5.84 -9.43 0.37
N GLN A 69 5.59 -8.98 -0.86
CA GLN A 69 6.60 -8.98 -1.92
C GLN A 69 6.99 -7.58 -2.42
N GLY A 70 6.27 -6.53 -2.03
CA GLY A 70 6.46 -5.18 -2.56
C GLY A 70 6.00 -5.04 -4.01
N LEU A 71 6.24 -3.86 -4.60
CA LEU A 71 5.90 -3.60 -6.00
C LEU A 71 7.01 -4.12 -6.92
N GLN A 72 6.70 -5.13 -7.73
CA GLN A 72 7.67 -5.80 -8.60
C GLN A 72 8.32 -4.85 -9.63
N VAL A 73 7.55 -3.89 -10.15
CA VAL A 73 8.01 -2.94 -11.18
C VAL A 73 9.13 -2.03 -10.67
N VAL A 74 9.09 -1.66 -9.39
CA VAL A 74 10.05 -0.72 -8.78
C VAL A 74 11.14 -1.47 -8.00
N ARG A 75 11.05 -2.81 -7.90
CA ARG A 75 11.89 -3.66 -7.03
C ARG A 75 11.96 -3.09 -5.61
N ASP A 76 10.83 -2.64 -5.11
CA ASP A 76 10.76 -1.99 -3.81
C ASP A 76 10.79 -3.02 -2.67
N SER A 77 10.99 -2.54 -1.44
CA SER A 77 10.87 -3.34 -0.23
C SER A 77 9.42 -3.83 -0.03
N PRO A 78 9.15 -4.82 0.86
CA PRO A 78 7.80 -5.27 1.15
C PRO A 78 6.84 -4.11 1.45
N GLY A 79 5.62 -4.19 0.94
CA GLY A 79 4.64 -3.12 1.03
C GLY A 79 4.34 -2.73 2.48
N PHE A 80 4.61 -1.48 2.84
CA PHE A 80 4.33 -0.99 4.19
C PHE A 80 2.92 -0.41 4.28
N VAL A 81 2.00 -1.12 4.95
CA VAL A 81 0.64 -0.62 5.18
C VAL A 81 0.61 0.30 6.40
N THR A 82 0.41 1.60 6.17
CA THR A 82 0.30 2.61 7.25
C THR A 82 -1.06 2.55 7.96
N SER A 83 -2.15 2.28 7.23
CA SER A 83 -3.50 2.24 7.79
C SER A 83 -3.76 0.95 8.58
N GLU A 84 -4.13 1.09 9.85
CA GLU A 84 -4.54 -0.02 10.72
C GLU A 84 -5.72 -0.81 10.13
N THR A 85 -6.72 -0.10 9.58
CA THR A 85 -7.90 -0.73 8.98
C THR A 85 -7.51 -1.59 7.79
N ILE A 86 -6.68 -1.07 6.88
CA ILE A 86 -6.20 -1.81 5.71
C ILE A 86 -5.40 -3.04 6.16
N ARG A 87 -4.54 -2.88 7.18
CA ARG A 87 -3.76 -4.00 7.73
C ARG A 87 -4.67 -5.11 8.24
N LYS A 88 -5.71 -4.78 9.02
CA LYS A 88 -6.69 -5.76 9.52
C LYS A 88 -7.50 -6.43 8.40
N VAL A 89 -7.82 -5.70 7.34
CA VAL A 89 -8.53 -6.25 6.18
C VAL A 89 -7.65 -7.25 5.42
N ILE A 90 -6.41 -6.91 5.11
CA ILE A 90 -5.52 -7.75 4.28
C ILE A 90 -5.20 -9.10 4.94
N VAL A 91 -5.10 -9.14 6.27
CA VAL A 91 -4.81 -10.36 7.04
C VAL A 91 -6.06 -11.23 7.27
N HIS A 92 -7.25 -10.73 6.94
CA HIS A 92 -8.48 -11.48 7.15
C HIS A 92 -8.56 -12.66 6.17
N PRO A 93 -8.88 -13.89 6.62
CA PRO A 93 -8.85 -15.09 5.77
C PRO A 93 -9.72 -14.99 4.51
N ASP A 94 -10.86 -14.32 4.62
CA ASP A 94 -11.81 -14.18 3.53
C ASP A 94 -11.54 -12.97 2.63
N PHE A 95 -10.45 -12.22 2.83
CA PHE A 95 -10.20 -11.01 2.05
C PHE A 95 -10.02 -11.30 0.56
N CYS A 96 -9.27 -12.36 0.23
CA CYS A 96 -8.99 -12.77 -1.15
C CYS A 96 -10.15 -13.52 -1.82
N THR A 97 -11.29 -13.69 -1.13
CA THR A 97 -12.50 -14.38 -1.63
C THR A 97 -13.72 -13.46 -1.65
N ASP A 98 -13.89 -12.64 -0.61
CA ASP A 98 -14.96 -11.64 -0.49
C ASP A 98 -14.41 -10.35 0.16
N PRO A 99 -13.73 -9.49 -0.62
CA PRO A 99 -13.07 -8.30 -0.10
C PRO A 99 -14.06 -7.27 0.44
N HIS A 100 -15.27 -7.16 -0.13
CA HIS A 100 -16.29 -6.22 0.31
C HIS A 100 -16.88 -6.58 1.67
N ARG A 101 -17.29 -7.83 1.86
CA ARG A 101 -17.82 -8.29 3.15
C ARG A 101 -16.75 -8.16 4.24
N THR A 102 -15.54 -8.63 3.94
CA THR A 102 -14.41 -8.55 4.87
C THR A 102 -14.13 -7.11 5.30
N SER A 103 -14.06 -6.18 4.34
CA SER A 103 -13.82 -4.76 4.62
C SER A 103 -14.91 -4.16 5.51
N ARG A 104 -16.17 -4.49 5.25
CA ARG A 104 -17.30 -4.05 6.08
C ARG A 104 -17.23 -4.60 7.50
N VAL A 105 -16.90 -5.88 7.68
CA VAL A 105 -16.76 -6.51 9.00
C VAL A 105 -15.65 -5.84 9.80
N VAL A 106 -14.48 -5.66 9.19
CA VAL A 106 -13.33 -5.03 9.86
C VAL A 106 -13.61 -3.58 10.21
N LEU A 107 -14.22 -2.81 9.30
CA LEU A 107 -14.54 -1.40 9.54
C LEU A 107 -15.54 -1.23 10.70
N HIS A 108 -16.65 -1.98 10.68
CA HIS A 108 -17.67 -1.90 11.73
C HIS A 108 -17.25 -2.60 13.04
N GLY A 109 -16.33 -3.57 12.99
CA GLY A 109 -15.75 -4.18 14.18
C GLY A 109 -14.70 -3.28 14.85
N SER A 110 -13.99 -2.47 14.06
CA SER A 110 -12.97 -1.53 14.57
C SER A 110 -13.59 -0.32 15.28
N THR A 111 -14.84 0.04 14.98
CA THR A 111 -15.57 1.07 15.74
C THR A 111 -16.03 0.58 17.12
N GLN A 112 -16.00 -0.74 17.38
CA GLN A 112 -16.43 -1.31 18.66
C GLN A 112 -15.28 -1.75 19.59
N ASN A 113 -14.07 -1.99 19.07
CA ASN A 113 -12.97 -2.58 19.85
C ASN A 113 -11.64 -1.82 19.68
N GLY A 114 -11.34 -0.93 20.64
CA GLY A 114 -9.98 -0.43 20.88
C GLY A 114 -9.16 -1.48 21.64
N GLY A 115 -8.26 -2.18 20.96
CA GLY A 115 -7.29 -3.09 21.58
C GLY A 115 -6.49 -3.89 20.53
N PRO A 116 -5.15 -4.04 20.66
CA PRO A 116 -4.33 -4.62 19.60
C PRO A 116 -4.22 -6.14 19.74
N SER A 117 -4.57 -6.86 18.68
CA SER A 117 -4.06 -8.21 18.46
C SER A 117 -3.59 -8.31 17.01
N SER A 118 -2.32 -8.66 16.82
CA SER A 118 -1.68 -8.77 15.50
C SER A 118 -1.96 -10.16 14.91
N PRO A 119 -2.61 -10.30 13.74
CA PRO A 119 -2.75 -11.59 13.07
C PRO A 119 -1.58 -11.86 12.12
N GLN A 120 -1.09 -13.10 12.10
CA GLN A 120 -0.04 -13.55 11.19
C GLN A 120 -0.60 -13.86 9.79
N LEU A 121 0.17 -13.49 8.75
CA LEU A 121 -0.12 -13.76 7.34
C LEU A 121 -0.10 -15.27 7.06
N LYS A 122 -1.11 -15.80 6.37
CA LYS A 122 -1.10 -17.17 5.81
C LYS A 122 -0.96 -17.08 4.30
N ASP A 123 -0.06 -17.88 3.73
CA ASP A 123 0.18 -17.96 2.29
C ASP A 123 -1.04 -18.49 1.53
N CYS A 124 -1.55 -17.70 0.58
CA CYS A 124 -2.64 -18.08 -0.31
C CYS A 124 -2.19 -18.93 -1.52
N SER A 125 -0.96 -19.43 -1.58
CA SER A 125 -0.39 -20.13 -2.74
C SER A 125 -0.76 -21.62 -2.85
N SER A 126 -1.84 -22.09 -2.22
CA SER A 126 -2.24 -23.49 -2.33
C SER A 126 -3.75 -23.65 -2.31
N SER A 127 -4.32 -23.90 -3.48
CA SER A 127 -5.51 -24.74 -3.68
C SER A 127 -5.52 -25.23 -5.14
N PRO A 128 -6.03 -26.45 -5.38
CA PRO A 128 -5.66 -27.32 -6.51
C PRO A 128 -6.21 -26.92 -7.87
#